data_AF-A0A519C1T8-F1
#
_entry.id   AF-A0A519C1T8-F1
#
_cell.length_a   1.000
_cell.length_b   1.000
_cell.length_c   1.000
_cell.angle_alpha   90.00
_cell.angle_beta   90.00
_cell.angle_gamma   90.00
#
_symmetry.space_group_name_H-M   'P 1'
#
loop_
_entity.id
_entity.type
_entity.pdbx_description
1 polymer ?
#
loop_
_entity_poly.entity_id
_entity_poly.type
_entity_poly.pdbx_seq_one_letter_code
_entity_poly.pdbx_strand_id
1 'polypeptide(L)'
;MLAVPLSTYRQTYEIVEENGDEYYHWNYEFISLLQLVNVDVENGSLSIHGAVNHSAFYDDDDGYWWGGQTNIRRSIFMGDYIYSFSGAGAAVHRTEDLEMMVELDLPGYEEPIYYYYEDNSEEPKDAEVDSEEAGTSSNES
;
A
#
# COMPACT_ATOMS: atom_id res chain seq x y z
N MET A 1 3.84 26.72 5.07
CA MET A 1 3.50 25.53 4.26
C MET A 1 3.45 24.32 5.18
N LEU A 2 2.56 23.36 4.91
CA LEU A 2 2.44 22.09 5.63
C LEU A 2 2.82 20.95 4.68
N ALA A 3 3.51 19.93 5.20
CA ALA A 3 3.78 18.69 4.48
C ALA A 3 3.03 17.54 5.15
N VAL A 4 2.21 16.83 4.39
CA VAL A 4 1.32 15.76 4.87
C VAL A 4 1.68 14.46 4.16
N PRO A 5 2.27 13.47 4.88
CA PRO A 5 2.51 12.16 4.30
C PRO A 5 1.18 11.46 4.00
N LEU A 6 1.07 10.93 2.78
CA LEU A 6 -0.07 10.15 2.32
C LEU A 6 0.44 8.83 1.75
N SER A 7 -0.21 7.75 2.15
CA SER A 7 0.09 6.42 1.65
C SER A 7 -1.22 5.69 1.42
N THR A 8 -1.43 5.27 0.18
CA THR A 8 -2.62 4.56 -0.24
C THR A 8 -2.24 3.55 -1.32
N TYR A 9 -3.17 2.69 -1.68
CA TYR A 9 -3.08 1.90 -2.89
C TYR A 9 -4.29 2.16 -3.77
N ARG A 10 -4.15 1.92 -5.06
CA ARG A 10 -5.25 1.92 -6.02
C ARG A 10 -5.40 0.52 -6.58
N GLN A 11 -6.63 0.03 -6.58
CA GLN A 11 -7.01 -1.22 -7.23
C GLN A 11 -7.65 -0.90 -8.58
N THR A 12 -7.14 -1.50 -9.64
CA THR A 12 -7.77 -1.52 -10.96
C THR A 12 -7.96 -2.96 -11.39
N TYR A 13 -8.89 -3.18 -12.32
CA TYR A 13 -9.01 -4.49 -12.96
C TYR A 13 -9.12 -4.28 -14.47
N GLU A 14 -8.61 -5.26 -15.21
CA GLU A 14 -8.80 -5.37 -16.64
C GLU A 14 -9.49 -6.71 -16.95
N ILE A 15 -10.31 -6.70 -18.00
CA ILE A 15 -10.97 -7.89 -18.51
C ILE A 15 -10.16 -8.33 -19.72
N VAL A 16 -9.62 -9.53 -19.66
CA VAL A 16 -8.86 -10.15 -20.76
C VAL A 16 -9.69 -11.30 -21.30
N GLU A 17 -10.03 -11.25 -22.59
CA GLU A 17 -10.65 -12.38 -23.27
C GLU A 17 -9.55 -13.31 -23.81
N GLU A 18 -9.53 -14.55 -23.33
CA GLU A 18 -8.64 -15.58 -23.84
C GLU A 18 -9.45 -16.85 -24.14
N ASN A 19 -9.34 -17.36 -25.38
CA ASN A 19 -10.07 -18.54 -25.85
C ASN A 19 -11.62 -18.47 -25.73
N GLY A 20 -12.20 -17.27 -25.64
CA GLY A 20 -13.65 -17.05 -25.53
C GLY A 20 -14.18 -17.04 -24.09
N ASP A 21 -13.29 -17.15 -23.10
CA ASP A 21 -13.57 -16.96 -21.69
C ASP A 21 -13.05 -15.58 -21.23
N GLU A 22 -13.81 -14.89 -20.37
CA GLU A 22 -13.43 -13.61 -19.77
C GLU A 22 -12.67 -13.83 -18.46
N TYR A 23 -11.45 -13.30 -18.37
CA TYR A 23 -10.61 -13.35 -17.16
C TYR A 23 -10.49 -11.95 -16.53
N TYR A 24 -10.59 -11.90 -15.20
CA TYR A 24 -10.41 -10.69 -14.42
C TYR A 24 -8.97 -10.62 -13.91
N HIS A 25 -8.20 -9.66 -14.41
CA HIS A 25 -6.84 -9.39 -13.95
C HIS A 25 -6.87 -8.19 -13.02
N TRP A 26 -6.52 -8.42 -11.75
CA TRP A 26 -6.45 -7.39 -10.73
C TRP A 26 -5.05 -6.78 -10.68
N ASN A 27 -5.00 -5.46 -10.79
CA ASN A 27 -3.77 -4.69 -10.68
C ASN A 27 -3.83 -3.83 -9.42
N TYR A 28 -2.73 -3.77 -8.68
CA TYR A 28 -2.63 -2.95 -7.50
C TYR A 28 -1.39 -2.07 -7.56
N GLU A 29 -1.59 -0.77 -7.39
CA GLU A 29 -0.54 0.24 -7.47
C GLU A 29 -0.41 0.94 -6.12
N PHE A 30 0.80 0.98 -5.57
CA PHE A 30 1.06 1.69 -4.32
C PHE A 30 1.40 3.16 -4.56
N ILE A 31 0.79 4.03 -3.77
CA ILE A 31 0.94 5.48 -3.89
C ILE A 31 1.58 6.04 -2.61
N SER A 32 2.84 6.48 -2.70
CA SER A 32 3.58 7.11 -1.59
C SER A 32 3.81 8.59 -1.85
N LEU A 33 2.98 9.46 -1.28
CA LEU A 33 3.05 10.91 -1.51
C LEU A 33 3.41 11.67 -0.25
N LEU A 34 4.01 12.85 -0.46
CA LEU A 34 4.06 13.92 0.51
C LEU A 34 3.33 15.11 -0.08
N GLN A 35 2.09 15.32 0.37
CA GLN A 35 1.26 16.43 -0.08
C GLN A 35 1.71 17.72 0.59
N LEU A 36 2.09 18.72 -0.22
CA LEU A 36 2.37 20.07 0.25
C LEU A 36 1.11 20.93 0.14
N VAL A 37 0.83 21.64 1.22
CA VAL A 37 -0.37 22.48 1.37
C VAL A 37 0.08 23.89 1.79
N ASN A 38 -0.36 24.89 1.04
CA ASN A 38 -0.23 26.28 1.43
C ASN A 38 -1.22 26.57 2.56
N VAL A 39 -0.75 27.24 3.60
CA VAL A 39 -1.56 27.61 4.77
C VAL A 39 -1.65 29.13 4.78
N ASP A 40 -2.85 29.64 4.52
CA ASP A 40 -3.18 31.04 4.71
C ASP A 40 -3.79 31.20 6.10
N VAL A 41 -2.97 31.62 7.06
CA VAL A 41 -3.38 31.77 8.46
C VAL A 41 -4.29 32.99 8.64
N GLU A 42 -4.15 34.02 7.80
CA GLU A 42 -4.94 35.25 7.91
C GLU A 42 -6.38 35.01 7.47
N ASN A 43 -6.56 34.30 6.35
CA ASN A 43 -7.87 33.97 5.80
C ASN A 43 -8.40 32.61 6.28
N GLY A 44 -7.60 31.85 7.06
CA GLY A 44 -7.96 30.54 7.57
C GLY A 44 -8.21 29.50 6.47
N SER A 45 -7.49 29.59 5.35
CA SER A 45 -7.70 28.75 4.18
C SER A 45 -6.50 27.86 3.87
N LEU A 46 -6.78 26.74 3.20
CA LEU A 46 -5.78 25.78 2.73
C LEU A 46 -5.90 25.65 1.22
N SER A 47 -4.76 25.59 0.52
CA SER A 47 -4.73 25.26 -0.90
C SER A 47 -3.61 24.27 -1.21
N ILE A 48 -3.85 23.43 -2.22
CA ILE A 48 -2.85 22.46 -2.66
C ILE A 48 -1.68 23.22 -3.29
N HIS A 49 -0.46 22.95 -2.80
CA HIS A 49 0.77 23.44 -3.41
C HIS A 49 1.28 22.45 -4.48
N GLY A 50 1.29 21.16 -4.14
CA GLY A 50 1.69 20.07 -5.01
C GLY A 50 2.09 18.85 -4.18
N ALA A 51 2.65 17.81 -4.80
CA ALA A 51 3.06 16.61 -4.07
C ALA A 51 4.42 16.10 -4.55
N VAL A 52 5.20 15.58 -3.62
CA VAL A 52 6.38 14.76 -3.90
C VAL A 52 5.96 13.29 -3.93
N ASN A 53 6.44 12.53 -4.91
CA ASN A 53 6.06 11.14 -5.12
C ASN A 53 7.25 10.19 -4.92
N HIS A 54 7.10 9.21 -4.04
CA HIS A 54 8.06 8.16 -3.74
C HIS A 54 7.57 6.77 -4.22
N SER A 55 6.49 6.68 -5.00
CA SER A 55 5.97 5.42 -5.54
C SER A 55 6.99 4.66 -6.36
N ALA A 56 7.79 5.36 -7.16
CA ALA A 56 8.80 4.75 -8.02
C ALA A 56 9.83 3.89 -7.25
N PHE A 57 10.04 4.15 -5.96
CA PHE A 57 10.88 3.31 -5.10
C PHE A 57 10.25 1.94 -4.77
N TYR A 58 8.98 1.71 -5.14
CA TYR A 58 8.19 0.53 -4.79
C TYR A 58 7.38 -0.03 -5.97
N ASP A 59 7.61 0.47 -7.19
CA ASP A 59 6.89 0.04 -8.41
C ASP A 59 7.43 -1.27 -9.01
N ASP A 60 8.18 -2.07 -8.24
CA ASP A 60 8.62 -3.40 -8.68
C ASP A 60 7.44 -4.40 -8.71
N ASP A 61 7.49 -5.30 -9.70
CA ASP A 61 6.39 -6.13 -10.26
C ASP A 61 5.70 -7.08 -9.25
N ASP A 62 6.25 -7.21 -8.05
CA ASP A 62 5.95 -8.31 -7.12
C ASP A 62 5.08 -7.90 -5.91
N GLY A 63 4.53 -6.67 -5.91
CA GLY A 63 3.56 -6.24 -4.90
C GLY A 63 4.14 -6.13 -3.48
N TYR A 64 5.46 -5.99 -3.32
CA TYR A 64 6.14 -6.01 -2.02
C TYR A 64 5.73 -4.91 -1.02
N TRP A 65 4.94 -3.92 -1.45
CA TRP A 65 4.49 -2.82 -0.61
C TRP A 65 3.44 -3.19 0.44
N TRP A 66 2.74 -4.33 0.33
CA TRP A 66 1.67 -4.73 1.26
C TRP A 66 2.14 -4.91 2.72
N GLY A 67 3.44 -5.09 2.95
CA GLY A 67 4.04 -5.40 4.26
C GLY A 67 5.25 -4.53 4.57
N GLY A 68 5.58 -3.62 3.65
CA GLY A 68 6.82 -2.86 3.65
C GLY A 68 6.69 -1.49 4.28
N GLN A 69 7.82 -0.85 4.53
CA GLN A 69 7.91 0.52 5.02
C GLN A 69 7.79 1.54 3.88
N THR A 70 6.67 1.52 3.17
CA THR A 70 6.56 2.20 1.88
C THR A 70 6.15 3.67 1.96
N ASN A 71 5.72 4.13 3.13
CA ASN A 71 5.34 5.52 3.36
C ASN A 71 6.55 6.48 3.46
N ILE A 72 6.36 7.74 3.05
CA ILE A 72 7.27 8.83 3.44
C ILE A 72 7.11 9.06 4.94
N ARG A 73 8.20 8.92 5.69
CA ARG A 73 8.19 8.92 7.17
C ARG A 73 8.66 10.22 7.77
N ARG A 74 9.52 10.95 7.04
CA ARG A 74 10.12 12.19 7.49
C ARG A 74 10.14 13.19 6.35
N SER A 75 9.82 14.43 6.67
CA SER A 75 10.02 15.56 5.80
C SER A 75 10.63 16.72 6.58
N ILE A 76 11.52 17.47 5.94
CA ILE A 76 12.23 18.60 6.55
C ILE A 76 12.23 19.75 5.54
N PHE A 77 11.65 20.88 5.94
CA PHE A 77 11.84 22.14 5.23
C PHE A 77 13.20 22.72 5.62
N MET A 78 14.04 23.01 4.62
CA MET A 78 15.35 23.60 4.84
C MET A 78 15.66 24.60 3.72
N GLY A 79 15.59 25.89 4.05
CA GLY A 79 15.67 26.97 3.05
C GLY A 79 14.53 26.84 2.04
N ASP A 80 14.89 26.92 0.76
CA ASP A 80 13.94 26.83 -0.37
C ASP A 80 13.72 25.38 -0.84
N TYR A 81 14.00 24.39 0.02
CA TYR A 81 13.93 22.98 -0.31
C TYR A 81 13.16 22.18 0.73
N ILE A 82 12.53 21.11 0.26
CA ILE A 82 11.97 20.06 1.09
C ILE A 82 12.73 18.76 0.86
N TYR A 83 13.16 18.15 1.94
CA TYR A 83 13.79 16.84 1.97
C TYR A 83 12.76 15.84 2.44
N SER A 84 12.54 14.76 1.69
CA SER A 84 11.61 13.69 2.01
C SER A 84 12.33 12.35 2.10
N PHE A 85 11.96 11.53 3.09
CA PHE A 85 12.59 10.24 3.34
C PHE A 85 11.53 9.15 3.52
N SER A 86 11.60 8.10 2.71
CA SER A 86 10.84 6.87 2.83
C SER A 86 11.75 5.71 3.28
N GLY A 87 11.25 4.48 3.34
CA GLY A 87 12.06 3.32 3.67
C GLY A 87 13.13 3.04 2.60
N ALA A 88 12.75 3.11 1.33
CA ALA A 88 13.60 2.77 0.20
C ALA A 88 14.42 3.94 -0.37
N GLY A 89 14.05 5.19 -0.08
CA GLY A 89 14.69 6.32 -0.76
C GLY A 89 14.49 7.67 -0.09
N ALA A 90 15.22 8.66 -0.60
CA ALA A 90 15.13 10.05 -0.23
C ALA A 90 15.15 10.94 -1.47
N ALA A 91 14.42 12.05 -1.42
CA ALA A 91 14.40 13.03 -2.49
C ALA A 91 14.43 14.47 -1.96
N VAL A 92 14.93 15.37 -2.78
CA VAL A 92 15.01 16.81 -2.49
C VAL A 92 14.31 17.56 -3.61
N HIS A 93 13.35 18.39 -3.25
CA HIS A 93 12.60 19.22 -4.20
C HIS A 93 12.68 20.69 -3.80
N ARG A 94 12.67 21.61 -4.77
CA ARG A 94 12.52 23.04 -4.51
C ARG A 94 11.09 23.33 -4.05
N THR A 95 10.90 24.17 -3.03
CA THR A 95 9.56 24.46 -2.48
C THR A 95 8.73 25.44 -3.30
N GLU A 96 9.31 26.07 -4.32
CA GLU A 96 8.59 27.02 -5.18
C GLU A 96 7.69 26.31 -6.19
N ASP A 97 8.22 25.27 -6.84
CA ASP A 97 7.59 24.58 -7.96
C ASP A 97 7.71 23.05 -7.90
N LEU A 98 8.31 22.52 -6.84
CA LEU A 98 8.58 21.09 -6.67
C LEU A 98 9.42 20.51 -7.79
N GLU A 99 10.35 21.28 -8.37
CA GLU A 99 11.39 20.71 -9.23
C GLU A 99 12.26 19.76 -8.38
N MET A 100 12.38 18.50 -8.83
CA MET A 100 13.24 17.51 -8.20
C MET A 100 14.70 17.86 -8.47
N MET A 101 15.48 18.02 -7.39
CA MET A 101 16.89 18.38 -7.45
C MET A 101 17.78 17.15 -7.35
N VAL A 102 17.41 16.23 -6.45
CA VAL A 102 18.16 15.02 -6.13
C VAL A 102 17.18 13.93 -5.73
N GLU A 103 17.48 12.71 -6.17
CA GLU A 103 16.85 11.47 -5.73
C GLU A 103 17.96 10.48 -5.37
N LEU A 104 17.74 9.68 -4.32
CA LEU A 104 18.72 8.73 -3.81
C LEU A 104 18.02 7.51 -3.22
N ASP A 105 18.44 6.32 -3.66
CA ASP A 105 18.09 5.06 -3.02
C ASP A 105 18.84 4.89 -1.69
N LEU A 106 18.12 4.46 -0.65
CA LEU A 106 18.68 4.18 0.65
C LEU A 106 19.12 2.71 0.73
N PRO A 107 20.41 2.43 1.00
CA PRO A 107 20.87 1.07 1.16
C PRO A 107 20.28 0.42 2.41
N GLY A 108 20.04 -0.89 2.36
CA GLY A 108 19.53 -1.65 3.50
C GLY A 108 18.01 -1.58 3.69
N TYR A 109 17.27 -1.07 2.70
CA TYR A 109 15.86 -1.38 2.58
C TYR A 109 15.72 -2.87 2.25
N GLU A 110 15.22 -3.64 3.22
CA GLU A 110 14.89 -5.06 3.02
C GLU A 110 13.40 -5.17 2.73
N GLU A 111 13.09 -5.85 1.62
CA GLU A 111 11.72 -6.17 1.26
C GLU A 111 11.11 -7.15 2.28
N PRO A 112 9.85 -6.96 2.68
CA PRO A 112 9.16 -7.89 3.56
C PRO A 112 9.03 -9.27 2.89
N ILE A 113 9.59 -10.30 3.53
CA ILE A 113 9.43 -11.69 3.07
C ILE A 113 8.00 -12.15 3.37
N TYR A 114 7.25 -12.52 2.32
CA TYR A 114 5.94 -13.15 2.45
C TYR A 114 6.05 -14.66 2.55
N TYR A 115 5.50 -15.24 3.62
CA TYR A 115 5.25 -16.67 3.71
C TYR A 115 3.86 -16.96 3.15
N TYR A 116 3.80 -17.53 1.95
CA TYR A 116 2.60 -18.22 1.50
C TYR A 116 2.45 -19.48 2.34
N TYR A 117 1.33 -19.63 3.04
CA TYR A 117 0.95 -20.95 3.55
C TYR A 117 0.64 -21.80 2.32
N GLU A 118 1.48 -22.80 2.03
CA GLU A 118 1.06 -23.91 1.19
C GLU A 118 -0.17 -24.53 1.87
N ASP A 119 -1.33 -24.34 1.28
CA ASP A 119 -2.54 -25.05 1.66
C ASP A 119 -2.33 -26.52 1.30
N ASN A 120 -1.72 -27.29 2.21
CA ASN A 120 -1.82 -28.74 2.23
C ASN A 120 -3.24 -29.09 2.70
N SER A 121 -4.25 -28.75 1.89
CA SER A 121 -5.58 -29.30 2.02
C SER A 121 -5.54 -30.75 1.55
N GLU A 122 -5.09 -31.65 2.43
CA GLU A 122 -5.46 -33.06 2.32
C GLU A 122 -6.99 -33.11 2.44
N GLU A 123 -7.69 -33.32 1.32
CA GLU A 123 -9.13 -33.50 1.30
C GLU A 123 -9.55 -34.56 2.34
N PRO A 124 -10.49 -34.24 3.25
CA PRO A 124 -10.97 -35.23 4.19
C PRO A 124 -11.74 -36.30 3.42
N LYS A 125 -11.25 -37.55 3.46
CA LYS A 125 -11.96 -38.70 2.91
C LYS A 125 -13.31 -38.81 3.64
N ASP A 126 -14.39 -38.69 2.87
CA ASP A 126 -15.76 -38.89 3.32
C ASP A 126 -15.87 -40.18 4.14
N ALA A 127 -16.10 -40.04 5.44
CA ALA A 127 -16.56 -41.14 6.27
C ALA A 127 -18.08 -41.18 6.16
N GLU A 128 -18.60 -42.20 5.46
CA GLU A 128 -20.03 -42.52 5.43
C GLU A 128 -20.56 -42.62 6.87
N VAL A 129 -21.49 -41.74 7.21
CA VAL A 129 -22.21 -41.79 8.49
C VAL A 129 -23.38 -42.75 8.33
N ASP A 130 -23.21 -43.96 8.85
CA ASP A 130 -24.31 -44.91 9.03
C ASP A 130 -25.24 -44.44 10.15
N SER A 131 -26.53 -44.46 9.85
CA SER A 131 -27.60 -43.80 10.59
C SER A 131 -28.37 -44.81 11.43
N GLU A 132 -28.24 -44.79 12.77
CA GLU A 132 -29.22 -45.47 13.65
C GLU A 132 -29.52 -44.71 14.97
N GLU A 133 -30.82 -44.39 15.07
CA GLU A 133 -31.74 -44.30 16.21
C GLU A 133 -31.58 -43.34 17.41
N ALA A 134 -32.73 -42.72 17.68
CA ALA A 134 -33.04 -41.81 18.77
C ALA A 134 -33.37 -42.55 20.08
N GLY A 135 -32.96 -41.96 21.21
CA GLY A 135 -33.31 -42.44 22.56
C GLY A 135 -33.18 -41.36 23.65
N THR A 136 -34.32 -40.76 23.98
CA THR A 136 -34.71 -39.91 25.12
C THR A 136 -33.86 -39.89 26.43
N SER A 137 -33.70 -38.71 27.07
CA SER A 137 -34.45 -38.34 28.31
C SER A 137 -33.89 -37.11 29.05
N SER A 138 -34.71 -36.05 29.13
CA SER A 138 -35.01 -35.14 30.25
C SER A 138 -33.91 -34.64 31.22
N ASN A 139 -33.89 -33.32 31.43
CA ASN A 139 -33.85 -32.78 32.79
C ASN A 139 -34.79 -31.56 32.92
N GLU A 140 -35.77 -31.69 33.81
CA GLU A 140 -36.61 -30.61 34.34
C GLU A 140 -35.83 -29.74 35.36
N SER A 141 -36.46 -28.63 35.74
CA SER A 141 -36.00 -27.57 36.65
C SER A 141 -35.67 -28.01 38.07
#